data_AF-A0A1B7L8S4-F1
#
_entry.id   AF-A0A1B7L8S4-F1
#
_cell.length_a   1.000
_cell.length_b   1.000
_cell.length_c   1.000
_cell.angle_alpha   90.00
_cell.angle_beta   90.00
_cell.angle_gamma   90.00
#
_symmetry.space_group_name_H-M   'P 1'
#
loop_
_entity.id
_entity.type
_entity.pdbx_description
1 polymer ?
#
loop_
_entity_poly.entity_id
_entity_poly.type
_entity_poly.pdbx_seq_one_letter_code
_entity_poly.pdbx_strand_id
1 'polypeptide(L)'
;MLSFETVRQLEEKLPEVVTRYRDVVQDEIPHLTGEIAALFRALPVSVSSDDVVTQHRLSDDLVEEFLASDVIVIGAPMYNFSVSASKWLQSLP
;
A
#
# COMPACT_ATOMS: atom_id res chain seq x y z
N MET A 1 -12.39 2.43 -15.10
CA MET A 1 -12.65 2.33 -13.64
C MET A 1 -12.89 3.73 -13.09
N LEU A 2 -13.75 3.90 -12.07
CA LEU A 2 -14.10 5.24 -11.55
C LEU A 2 -12.88 6.01 -11.04
N SER A 3 -11.94 5.35 -10.37
CA SER A 3 -10.68 5.96 -9.88
C SER A 3 -9.84 6.55 -11.01
N PHE A 4 -9.70 5.84 -12.13
CA PHE A 4 -8.97 6.33 -13.31
C PHE A 4 -9.59 7.62 -13.87
N GLU A 5 -10.92 7.67 -13.97
CA GLU A 5 -11.62 8.86 -14.45
C GLU A 5 -11.47 10.04 -13.48
N THR A 6 -11.45 9.79 -12.17
CA THR A 6 -11.19 10.82 -11.16
C THR A 6 -9.78 11.40 -11.30
N VAL A 7 -8.75 10.55 -11.47
CA VAL A 7 -7.37 11.01 -11.70
C VAL A 7 -7.28 11.82 -12.98
N ARG A 8 -7.88 11.34 -14.08
CA ARG A 8 -7.94 12.05 -15.36
C ARG A 8 -8.53 13.46 -15.22
N GLN A 9 -9.62 13.59 -14.47
CA GLN A 9 -10.25 14.90 -14.23
C GLN A 9 -9.42 15.83 -13.34
N LEU A 10 -8.61 15.28 -12.43
CA LEU A 10 -7.68 16.07 -11.62
C LEU A 10 -6.56 16.62 -12.49
N GLU A 11 -5.97 15.79 -13.34
CA GLU A 11 -4.92 16.19 -14.29
C GLU A 11 -5.42 17.25 -15.29
N GLU A 12 -6.67 17.14 -15.77
CA GLU A 12 -7.28 18.14 -16.65
C GLU A 12 -7.51 19.50 -15.97
N LYS A 13 -7.80 19.51 -14.66
CA LYS A 13 -8.14 20.72 -13.90
C LYS A 13 -6.93 21.39 -13.26
N LEU A 14 -5.88 20.63 -12.98
CA LEU A 14 -4.67 21.07 -12.31
C LEU A 14 -3.44 20.63 -13.14
N PRO A 15 -2.99 21.45 -14.10
CA PRO A 15 -1.89 21.11 -15.00
C PRO A 15 -0.56 20.81 -14.28
N GLU A 16 -0.39 21.31 -13.06
CA GLU A 16 0.77 21.09 -12.19
C GLU A 16 0.72 19.81 -11.34
N VAL A 17 -0.39 19.04 -11.38
CA VAL A 17 -0.50 17.78 -10.64
C VAL A 17 0.55 16.78 -11.11
N VAL A 18 1.28 16.21 -10.17
CA VAL A 18 2.21 15.09 -10.39
C VAL A 18 1.54 13.82 -9.88
N THR A 19 1.21 12.91 -10.79
CA THR A 19 0.53 11.66 -10.46
C THR A 19 1.55 10.54 -10.23
N ARG A 20 1.39 9.81 -9.13
CA ARG A 20 2.10 8.54 -8.89
C ARG A 20 1.08 7.40 -8.81
N TYR A 21 1.27 6.38 -9.64
CA TYR A 21 0.38 5.22 -9.71
C TYR A 21 1.03 4.01 -9.05
N ARG A 22 0.26 3.28 -8.24
CA ARG A 22 0.64 2.00 -7.63
C ARG A 22 -0.51 1.01 -7.73
N ASP A 23 -0.22 -0.18 -8.24
CA ASP A 23 -1.15 -1.29 -8.27
C ASP A 23 -0.87 -2.23 -7.09
N VAL A 24 -1.74 -2.22 -6.08
CA VAL A 24 -1.56 -3.02 -4.84
C VAL A 24 -1.84 -4.52 -5.02
N VAL A 25 -2.23 -4.96 -6.21
CA VAL A 25 -2.37 -6.38 -6.56
C VAL A 25 -1.12 -6.87 -7.28
N GLN A 26 -0.56 -6.08 -8.19
CA GLN A 26 0.71 -6.42 -8.87
C GLN A 26 1.92 -6.20 -7.96
N ASP A 27 1.96 -5.07 -7.25
CA ASP A 27 2.96 -4.75 -6.25
C ASP A 27 2.42 -5.13 -4.86
N GLU A 28 2.35 -6.43 -4.60
CA GLU A 28 1.77 -6.95 -3.36
C GLU A 28 2.45 -6.34 -2.14
N ILE A 29 1.63 -5.73 -1.28
CA ILE A 29 2.07 -5.23 0.02
C ILE A 29 1.94 -6.41 1.00
N PRO A 30 3.05 -6.90 1.59
CA PRO A 30 3.00 -8.01 2.51
C PRO A 30 2.09 -7.70 3.70
N HIS A 31 1.35 -8.71 4.15
CA HIS A 31 0.52 -8.57 5.35
C HIS A 31 1.37 -8.21 6.57
N LEU A 32 0.78 -7.41 7.46
CA LEU A 32 1.37 -7.10 8.76
C LEU A 32 1.52 -8.40 9.57
N THR A 33 2.75 -8.92 9.66
CA THR A 33 3.08 -10.04 10.53
C THR A 33 3.35 -9.56 11.96
N GLY A 34 3.33 -10.48 12.94
CA GLY A 34 3.64 -10.14 14.33
C GLY A 34 5.04 -9.54 14.51
N GLU A 35 6.01 -9.96 13.70
CA GLU A 35 7.38 -9.44 13.71
C GLU A 35 7.44 -8.00 13.21
N ILE A 36 6.76 -7.70 12.09
CA ILE A 36 6.65 -6.34 11.55
C ILE A 36 5.88 -5.45 12.54
N ALA A 37 4.78 -5.92 13.12
CA ALA A 37 4.01 -5.18 14.11
C ALA A 37 4.81 -4.89 15.40
N ALA A 38 5.71 -5.79 15.79
CA ALA A 38 6.60 -5.59 16.93
C ALA A 38 7.66 -4.53 16.65
N LEU A 39 8.13 -4.42 15.39
CA LEU A 39 9.04 -3.37 14.94
C LEU A 39 8.39 -1.97 15.03
N PHE A 40 7.12 -1.85 14.62
CA PHE A 40 6.33 -0.61 14.83
C PHE A 40 6.10 -0.23 16.30
N ARG A 41 6.17 -1.20 17.22
CA ARG A 41 5.98 -0.99 18.66
C ARG A 41 7.30 -0.80 19.43
N ALA A 42 8.42 -0.70 18.73
CA ALA A 42 9.76 -0.63 19.32
C ALA A 42 10.04 -1.74 20.34
N LEU A 43 9.45 -2.92 20.15
CA LEU A 43 9.74 -4.09 20.97
C LEU A 43 11.11 -4.66 20.58
N PRO A 44 11.88 -5.23 21.53
CA PRO A 44 13.14 -5.88 21.21
C PRO A 44 12.87 -7.11 20.35
N VAL A 45 13.00 -6.94 19.03
CA VAL A 45 12.99 -8.01 18.04
C VAL A 45 14.42 -8.17 17.55
N SER A 46 14.92 -9.42 17.54
CA SER A 46 16.11 -9.75 16.78
C SER A 46 15.74 -9.67 15.29
N VAL A 47 15.89 -8.50 14.69
CA VAL A 47 15.71 -8.31 13.25
C VAL A 47 16.90 -8.98 12.58
N SER A 48 16.78 -10.27 12.30
CA SER A 48 17.89 -11.10 11.80
C SER A 48 17.59 -11.78 10.47
N SER A 49 16.42 -11.50 9.86
CA SER A 49 16.13 -11.92 8.49
C SER A 49 16.15 -10.72 7.56
N ASP A 50 16.82 -10.87 6.42
CA ASP A 50 16.86 -9.87 5.34
C ASP A 50 15.44 -9.52 4.83
N ASP A 51 14.50 -10.47 4.96
CA ASP A 51 13.09 -10.28 4.64
C ASP A 51 12.42 -9.21 5.50
N VAL A 52 12.65 -9.20 6.82
CA VAL A 52 12.05 -8.20 7.72
C VAL A 52 12.61 -6.81 7.44
N VAL A 53 13.89 -6.69 7.12
CA VAL A 53 14.52 -5.42 6.72
C VAL A 53 13.91 -4.91 5.41
N THR A 54 13.72 -5.79 4.44
CA THR A 54 13.12 -5.45 3.14
C THR A 54 11.66 -5.01 3.30
N GLN A 55 10.90 -5.70 4.15
CA GLN A 55 9.51 -5.36 4.46
C GLN A 55 9.39 -4.02 5.20
N HIS A 56 10.30 -3.76 6.15
CA HIS A 56 10.33 -2.47 6.84
C HIS A 56 10.63 -1.33 5.87
N ARG A 57 11.63 -1.50 4.98
CA ARG A 57 11.96 -0.50 3.97
C ARG A 57 10.79 -0.23 3.03
N LEU A 58 10.09 -1.27 2.58
CA LEU A 58 8.87 -1.11 1.78
C LEU A 58 7.81 -0.33 2.55
N SER A 59 7.64 -0.60 3.84
CA SER A 59 6.70 0.15 4.65
C SER A 59 7.09 1.62 4.81
N ASP A 60 8.38 1.91 5.03
CA ASP A 60 8.88 3.28 5.12
C ASP A 60 8.65 4.02 3.79
N ASP A 61 9.00 3.40 2.66
CA ASP A 61 8.78 3.95 1.31
C ASP A 61 7.29 4.27 1.07
N LEU A 62 6.38 3.39 1.50
CA LEU A 62 4.94 3.57 1.36
C LEU A 62 4.40 4.67 2.28
N VAL A 63 4.91 4.78 3.50
CA VAL A 63 4.53 5.84 4.45
C VAL A 63 5.04 7.18 3.93
N GLU A 64 6.27 7.26 3.44
CA GLU A 64 6.82 8.47 2.84
C GLU A 64 6.01 8.89 1.60
N GLU A 65 5.68 7.94 0.71
CA GLU A 65 4.84 8.20 -0.47
C GLU A 65 3.45 8.73 -0.06
N PHE A 66 2.84 8.14 0.98
CA PHE A 66 1.56 8.58 1.51
C PHE A 66 1.63 10.00 2.11
N LEU A 67 2.67 10.29 2.89
CA LEU A 67 2.84 11.58 3.57
C LEU A 67 3.24 12.71 2.60
N ALA A 68 3.93 12.39 1.51
CA ALA A 68 4.29 13.34 0.47
C ALA A 68 3.13 13.69 -0.48
N SER A 69 2.04 12.92 -0.45
CA SER A 69 0.90 13.09 -1.36
C SER A 69 -0.15 14.04 -0.78
N ASP A 70 -0.49 15.10 -1.51
CA ASP A 70 -1.58 16.02 -1.14
C ASP A 70 -2.98 15.38 -1.32
N VAL A 71 -3.11 14.49 -2.30
CA VAL A 71 -4.37 13.82 -2.66
C VAL A 71 -4.12 12.34 -2.95
N ILE A 72 -4.95 11.48 -2.37
CA ILE A 72 -4.85 10.02 -2.54
C ILE A 72 -6.16 9.49 -3.11
N VAL A 73 -6.08 8.84 -4.27
CA VAL A 73 -7.23 8.23 -4.95
C VAL A 73 -7.12 6.71 -4.88
N ILE A 74 -8.01 6.07 -4.12
CA ILE A 74 -8.04 4.60 -3.95
C ILE A 74 -9.21 4.03 -4.75
N GLY A 75 -8.90 3.26 -5.79
CA GLY A 75 -9.88 2.44 -6.50
C GLY A 75 -9.94 1.04 -5.92
N ALA A 76 -10.90 0.76 -5.04
CA ALA A 76 -11.09 -0.56 -4.47
C ALA A 76 -12.47 -1.13 -4.80
N PRO A 77 -12.57 -2.34 -5.38
CA PRO A 77 -13.84 -3.02 -5.50
C PRO A 77 -14.35 -3.39 -4.09
N MET A 78 -15.64 -3.17 -3.86
CA MET A 78 -16.29 -3.62 -2.64
C MET A 78 -16.51 -5.13 -2.73
N TYR A 79 -15.77 -5.90 -1.95
CA TYR A 79 -15.97 -7.34 -1.80
C TYR A 79 -16.42 -7.61 -0.36
N ASN A 80 -17.58 -8.25 -0.19
CA ASN A 80 -18.15 -8.59 1.13
C ASN A 80 -18.34 -7.39 2.07
N PHE A 81 -18.90 -6.26 1.60
CA PHE A 81 -19.14 -5.04 2.37
C PHE A 81 -17.88 -4.38 2.98
N SER A 82 -16.70 -4.78 2.52
CA SER A 82 -15.41 -4.23 2.93
C SER A 82 -14.56 -3.90 1.70
N VAL A 83 -13.49 -3.13 1.91
CA VAL A 83 -12.39 -3.04 0.96
C VAL A 83 -11.60 -4.35 1.03
N SER A 84 -11.32 -4.97 -0.11
CA SER A 84 -10.51 -6.18 -0.15
C SER A 84 -9.09 -5.85 0.32
N ALA A 85 -8.67 -6.39 1.46
CA ALA A 85 -7.25 -6.57 1.74
C ALA A 85 -6.75 -7.59 0.73
N SER A 86 -5.79 -7.22 -0.13
CA SER A 86 -5.24 -8.09 -1.18
C SER A 86 -4.93 -9.48 -0.59
N LYS A 87 -5.67 -10.49 -1.05
CA LYS A 87 -5.70 -11.85 -0.52
C LYS A 87 -5.76 -12.77 -1.74
N TRP A 88 -4.64 -12.97 -2.44
CA TRP A 88 -4.63 -13.87 -3.60
C TRP A 88 -4.21 -15.30 -3.29
N LEU A 89 -3.88 -15.66 -2.04
CA LEU A 89 -3.60 -17.06 -1.68
C LEU A 89 -4.23 -17.51 -0.35
N GLN A 90 -5.55 -17.40 -0.20
CA GLN A 90 -6.32 -18.24 0.75
C GLN A 90 -6.90 -19.50 0.10
N SER A 91 -6.14 -20.09 -0.83
CA SER A 91 -6.26 -21.50 -1.24
C SER A 91 -4.83 -21.97 -1.55
N LEU A 92 -4.09 -22.59 -0.60
CA LEU A 92 -4.05 -24.05 -0.30
C LEU A 92 -3.51 -24.90 -1.47
N PRO A 93 -2.82 -26.03 -1.19
CA PRO A 93 -1.87 -26.73 -2.09
C PRO A 93 -2.40 -27.13 -3.47
#